data_AF-A0A938AIM4-F1
#
_entry.id   AF-A0A938AIM4-F1
#
_cell.length_a   1.000
_cell.length_b   1.000
_cell.length_c   1.000
_cell.angle_alpha   90.00
_cell.angle_beta   90.00
_cell.angle_gamma   90.00
#
_symmetry.space_group_name_H-M   'P 1'
#
loop_
_entity.id
_entity.type
_entity.pdbx_description
1 polymer ?
#
loop_
_entity_poly.entity_id
_entity_poly.type
_entity_poly.pdbx_seq_one_letter_code
_entity_poly.pdbx_strand_id
1 'polypeptide(L)' 'MYVEFTIEPFIEGEPGPHVTAAVRAVEALGFSVDFGPFGSTFSAPEEAVSAAVAALMDAAYKNGATHVSVHAERPE' A
#
# COMPACT_ATOMS: atom_id res chain seq x y z
N MET A 1 -1.93 13.64 -2.60
CA MET A 1 -1.04 12.66 -3.25
C MET A 1 -1.85 11.42 -3.55
N TYR A 2 -1.76 10.96 -4.79
CA TYR A 2 -2.29 9.67 -5.20
C TYR A 2 -1.14 8.66 -5.18
N VAL A 3 -1.36 7.51 -4.56
CA VAL A 3 -0.35 6.45 -4.45
C VAL A 3 -0.95 5.16 -5.00
N GLU A 4 -0.20 4.52 -5.89
CA GLU A 4 -0.46 3.18 -6.39
C GLU A 4 0.68 2.26 -5.93
N PHE A 5 0.35 1.03 -5.55
CA PHE A 5 1.33 0.07 -5.10
C PHE A 5 0.94 -1.38 -5.42
N THR A 6 1.95 -2.23 -5.51
CA THR A 6 1.79 -3.70 -5.58
C THR A 6 2.68 -4.35 -4.53
N ILE A 7 2.28 -5.52 -4.04
CA ILE A 7 3.03 -6.30 -3.05
C ILE A 7 3.01 -7.76 -3.48
N GLU A 8 4.19 -8.34 -3.63
CA GLU A 8 4.36 -9.72 -4.06
C GLU A 8 4.94 -10.60 -2.94
N PRO A 9 4.61 -11.91 -2.94
CA PRO A 9 3.78 -12.61 -3.93
C PRO A 9 2.28 -12.32 -3.78
N PHE A 10 1.56 -12.04 -4.87
CA PHE A 10 0.12 -11.79 -4.83
C PHE A 10 -0.66 -12.96 -5.42
N ILE A 11 -1.74 -13.38 -4.75
CA ILE A 11 -2.69 -14.38 -5.24
C ILE A 11 -4.06 -13.71 -5.31
N GLU A 12 -4.66 -13.70 -6.50
CA GLU A 12 -5.97 -13.10 -6.71
C GLU A 12 -7.05 -13.82 -5.86
N GLY A 13 -7.88 -13.04 -5.17
CA GLY A 13 -8.91 -13.54 -4.27
C GLY A 13 -8.40 -14.06 -2.91
N GLU A 14 -7.09 -14.23 -2.75
CA GLU A 14 -6.47 -14.73 -1.52
C GLU A 14 -5.23 -13.89 -1.14
N PRO A 15 -5.42 -12.61 -0.77
CA PRO A 15 -4.31 -11.74 -0.42
C PRO A 15 -3.56 -12.27 0.81
N GLY A 16 -2.24 -12.40 0.68
CA GLY A 16 -1.40 -12.93 1.75
C GLY A 16 -1.28 -12.00 2.98
N PRO A 17 -0.65 -12.47 4.06
CA PRO A 17 -0.43 -11.68 5.28
C PRO A 17 0.31 -10.37 5.05
N HIS A 18 1.28 -10.35 4.14
CA HIS A 18 2.01 -9.15 3.71
C HIS A 18 1.13 -8.11 3.04
N VAL A 19 0.18 -8.53 2.21
CA VAL A 19 -0.77 -7.63 1.55
C VAL A 19 -1.72 -7.04 2.60
N THR A 20 -2.37 -7.90 3.38
CA THR A 20 -3.37 -7.47 4.36
C THR A 20 -2.77 -6.64 5.50
N ALA A 21 -1.55 -6.93 5.94
CA ALA A 21 -0.84 -6.14 6.95
C ALA A 21 -0.47 -4.74 6.44
N ALA A 22 0.00 -4.63 5.20
CA ALA A 22 0.32 -3.36 4.59
C ALA A 22 -0.93 -2.47 4.42
N VAL A 23 -2.04 -3.05 3.98
CA VAL A 23 -3.34 -2.36 3.90
C VAL A 23 -3.76 -1.84 5.28
N ARG A 24 -3.74 -2.69 6.30
CA ARG A 24 -4.08 -2.29 7.68
C ARG A 24 -3.16 -1.18 8.21
N ALA A 25 -1.89 -1.18 7.83
CA ALA A 25 -0.95 -0.16 8.26
C ALA A 25 -1.30 1.22 7.66
N VAL A 26 -1.74 1.25 6.40
CA VAL A 26 -2.24 2.47 5.74
C VAL A 26 -3.58 2.90 6.34
N GLU A 27 -4.51 1.97 6.55
CA GLU A 27 -5.83 2.24 7.16
C GLU A 27 -5.72 2.72 8.61
N ALA A 28 -4.74 2.25 9.37
CA ALA A 28 -4.49 2.72 10.74
C ALA A 28 -4.06 4.19 10.81
N LEU A 29 -3.59 4.77 9.69
CA LEU A 29 -3.30 6.20 9.56
C LEU A 29 -4.51 7.00 9.09
N GLY A 30 -5.66 6.35 8.87
CA GLY A 30 -6.91 6.98 8.45
C GLY A 30 -7.09 7.08 6.93
N PHE A 31 -6.28 6.37 6.13
CA PHE A 31 -6.39 6.37 4.67
C PHE A 31 -7.06 5.09 4.18
N SER A 32 -8.05 5.22 3.30
CA SER A 32 -8.71 4.07 2.66
C SER A 32 -7.83 3.52 1.54
N VAL A 33 -7.71 2.20 1.46
CA VAL A 33 -7.05 1.52 0.34
C VAL A 33 -8.09 0.91 -0.58
N ASP A 34 -7.99 1.19 -1.86
CA ASP A 34 -8.83 0.62 -2.91
C ASP A 34 -8.04 -0.44 -3.69
N PHE A 35 -8.67 -1.58 -3.97
CA PHE A 35 -8.08 -2.65 -4.78
C PHE A 35 -8.52 -2.51 -6.24
N GLY A 36 -7.55 -2.32 -7.13
CA GLY A 36 -7.76 -2.24 -8.58
C GLY A 36 -7.12 -3.40 -9.35
N PRO A 37 -7.39 -3.50 -10.66
CA PRO A 37 -6.88 -4.57 -11.51
C PRO A 37 -5.35 -4.52 -11.73
N PHE A 38 -4.71 -3.38 -11.49
CA PHE A 38 -3.26 -3.17 -11.70
C PHE A 38 -2.46 -3.00 -10.40
N GLY A 39 -3.15 -2.92 -9.26
CA GLY A 39 -2.54 -2.63 -7.98
C GLY A 39 -3.55 -2.10 -6.98
N SER A 40 -3.08 -1.81 -5.78
CA SER A 40 -3.86 -1.15 -4.73
C SER A 40 -3.51 0.33 -4.70
N THR A 41 -4.47 1.18 -4.34
CA THR A 41 -4.29 2.62 -4.37
C THR A 41 -4.79 3.25 -3.07
N PHE A 42 -4.24 4.40 -2.70
CA PHE A 42 -4.79 5.24 -1.65
C PHE A 42 -4.48 6.71 -1.92
N SER A 43 -5.24 7.60 -1.27
CA SER A 43 -4.99 9.03 -1.30
C SER A 43 -4.62 9.55 0.09
N ALA A 44 -3.60 10.40 0.14
CA ALA A 44 -3.14 11.02 1.38
C ALA A 44 -2.72 12.49 1.14
N PRO A 45 -2.79 13.37 2.16
CA PRO A 45 -2.17 14.69 2.13
C PRO A 45 -0.66 14.60 1.87
N GLU A 46 -0.08 15.66 1.29
CA GLU A 46 1.35 15.69 0.94
C GLU A 46 2.25 15.53 2.16
N GLU A 47 1.87 16.12 3.28
CA GLU A 47 2.57 16.02 4.56
C GLU A 47 2.52 14.63 5.18
N ALA A 48 1.58 13.76 4.76
CA ALA A 48 1.35 12.45 5.34
C ALA A 48 1.76 11.28 4.43
N VAL A 49 1.98 11.53 3.13
CA VAL A 49 2.27 10.47 2.14
C VAL A 49 3.54 9.68 2.49
N SER A 50 4.57 10.34 3.00
CA SER A 50 5.84 9.70 3.34
C SER A 50 5.67 8.71 4.51
N ALA A 51 4.90 9.10 5.53
CA ALA A 51 4.57 8.24 6.66
C ALA A 51 3.71 7.04 6.24
N ALA A 52 2.73 7.26 5.36
CA ALA A 52 1.87 6.19 4.85
C ALA A 52 2.67 5.16 4.03
N VAL A 53 3.52 5.61 3.10
CA VAL A 53 4.38 4.73 2.31
C VAL A 53 5.38 3.97 3.19
N ALA A 54 5.97 4.63 4.19
CA ALA A 54 6.88 3.98 5.13
C ALA A 54 6.18 2.87 5.94
N ALA A 55 4.98 3.13 6.47
CA ALA A 55 4.19 2.15 7.22
C ALA A 55 3.78 0.96 6.35
N LEU A 56 3.37 1.22 5.10
CA LEU A 56 3.05 0.21 4.10
C LEU A 56 4.24 -0.72 3.86
N MET A 57 5.41 -0.16 3.53
CA MET A 57 6.60 -0.93 3.20
C MET A 57 7.10 -1.74 4.39
N ASP A 58 7.15 -1.14 5.58
CA ASP A 58 7.59 -1.82 6.80
C ASP A 58 6.68 -3.02 7.14
N ALA A 59 5.36 -2.82 7.09
CA ALA A 59 4.40 -3.89 7.34
C ALA A 59 4.46 -4.99 6.28
N ALA A 60 4.59 -4.63 5.00
CA ALA A 60 4.69 -5.58 3.90
C ALA A 60 5.89 -6.53 4.07
N TYR A 61 7.10 -5.98 4.22
CA TYR A 61 8.32 -6.78 4.33
C TYR A 61 8.39 -7.60 5.62
N LYS A 62 7.91 -7.07 6.75
CA LYS A 62 7.83 -7.83 8.02
C LYS A 62 6.92 -9.04 7.95
N ASN A 63 5.97 -9.04 7.01
CA ASN A 63 4.97 -10.11 6.86
C ASN A 63 5.21 -10.97 5.62
N GLY A 64 6.41 -10.90 5.01
CA GLY A 64 6.84 -11.84 3.97
C GLY A 64 6.73 -11.33 2.54
N ALA A 65 6.52 -10.03 2.32
CA ALA A 65 6.67 -9.48 0.98
C ALA A 65 8.10 -9.70 0.48
N THR A 66 8.23 -10.11 -0.78
CA THR A 66 9.54 -10.24 -1.45
C THR A 66 9.79 -9.08 -2.42
N HIS A 67 8.73 -8.39 -2.84
CA HIS A 67 8.82 -7.25 -3.73
C HIS A 67 7.64 -6.30 -3.46
N VAL A 68 7.93 -5.00 -3.44
CA VAL A 68 6.94 -3.92 -3.30
C VAL A 68 7.26 -2.86 -4.34
N SER A 69 6.29 -2.52 -5.18
CA SER A 69 6.37 -1.37 -6.08
C SER A 69 5.49 -0.25 -5.56
N VAL A 70 5.96 0.99 -5.66
CA VAL A 70 5.20 2.18 -5.26
C VAL A 70 5.37 3.25 -6.32
N HIS A 71 4.25 3.77 -6.79
CA HIS A 71 4.15 4.96 -7.61
C HIS A 71 3.38 6.02 -6.82
N ALA A 72 3.87 7.26 -6.79
CA ALA A 72 3.21 8.35 -6.12
C ALA A 72 3.24 9.60 -6.99
N GLU A 73 2.09 10.24 -7.14
CA GLU A 73 1.94 11.44 -7.94
C GLU A 73 1.11 12.50 -7.21
N ARG A 74 1.31 13.75 -7.64
CA ARG A 74 0.42 14.85 -7.29
C ARG A 74 -0.61 14.97 -8.42
N PRO A 75 -1.90 14.66 -8.17
CA PRO A 75 -2.94 14.84 -9.18
C PRO A 75 -3.00 16.32 -9.59
N GLU A 76 -3.28 16.59 -10.87
CA GLU A 76 -3.48 17.95 -11.40
C GLU A 76 -4.72 18.65 -10.80
#